data_AF-A0A8T5B4I9-F1
#
_entry.id   AF-A0A8T5B4I9-F1
#
_cell.length_a   1.000
_cell.length_b   1.000
_cell.length_c   1.000
_cell.angle_alpha   90.00
_cell.angle_beta   90.00
_cell.angle_gamma   90.00
#
_symmetry.space_group_name_H-M   'P 1'
#
loop_
_entity.id
_entity.type
_entity.pdbx_description
1 polymer ?
#
loop_
_entity_poly.entity_id
_entity_poly.type
_entity_poly.pdbx_seq_one_letter_code
_entity_poly.pdbx_strand_id
1 'polypeptide(L)'
;MLQRLILAGLRIKISDRLERLFREMAMKRFGYGKGSLSRAAEEAIQTLSTQLQIEKREFDGDPVKAIEGFLGDLDVDSVELQHLAGKIWVRKTLANVSG
;
A
#
# COMPACT_ATOMS: atom_id res chain seq x y z
N MET A 1 5.23 -13.51 -12.08
CA MET A 1 3.78 -13.37 -11.77
C MET A 1 3.68 -12.34 -10.63
N LEU A 2 2.50 -11.82 -10.30
CA LEU A 2 2.32 -11.05 -9.07
C LEU A 2 1.54 -11.95 -8.10
N GLN A 3 2.18 -12.40 -7.04
CA GLN A 3 1.53 -13.14 -5.98
C GLN A 3 0.89 -12.20 -4.94
N ARG A 4 -0.10 -12.76 -4.23
CA ARG A 4 -1.03 -12.02 -3.38
C ARG A 4 -0.72 -12.32 -1.93
N LEU A 5 -0.35 -11.30 -1.17
CA LEU A 5 -0.16 -11.40 0.28
C LEU A 5 -1.37 -10.81 1.01
N ILE A 6 -1.89 -11.53 2.02
CA ILE A 6 -2.98 -11.06 2.90
C ILE A 6 -2.41 -10.93 4.32
N LEU A 7 -2.47 -9.72 4.87
CA LEU A 7 -2.02 -9.37 6.21
C LEU A 7 -3.13 -8.58 6.90
N ALA A 8 -3.73 -9.09 7.98
CA ALA A 8 -4.64 -8.36 8.87
C ALA A 8 -5.51 -7.26 8.17
N GLY A 9 -6.34 -7.65 7.19
CA GLY A 9 -7.22 -6.73 6.45
C GLY A 9 -6.58 -6.02 5.24
N LEU A 10 -5.25 -5.92 5.17
CA LEU A 10 -4.50 -5.36 4.03
C LEU A 10 -4.24 -6.43 2.96
N ARG A 11 -4.59 -6.10 1.71
CA ARG A 11 -4.27 -6.90 0.53
C ARG A 11 -3.23 -6.18 -0.30
N ILE A 12 -2.01 -6.72 -0.33
CA ILE A 12 -0.88 -6.10 -1.02
C ILE A 12 -0.46 -7.00 -2.18
N LYS A 13 -0.27 -6.41 -3.36
CA LYS A 13 0.33 -7.09 -4.51
C LYS A 13 1.82 -6.79 -4.52
N ILE A 14 2.64 -7.83 -4.49
CA ILE A 14 4.09 -7.75 -4.57
C ILE A 14 4.62 -8.75 -5.59
N SER A 15 5.87 -8.59 -6.03
CA SER A 15 6.49 -9.57 -6.92
C SER A 15 6.76 -10.89 -6.21
N ASP A 16 6.63 -12.01 -6.93
CA ASP A 16 6.87 -13.37 -6.39
C ASP A 16 8.26 -13.48 -5.74
N ARG A 17 9.26 -12.83 -6.34
CA ARG A 17 10.63 -12.79 -5.82
C ARG A 17 10.68 -12.13 -4.45
N LEU A 18 10.02 -10.98 -4.29
CA LEU A 18 10.01 -10.24 -3.03
C LEU A 18 9.22 -10.98 -1.96
N GLU A 19 8.08 -11.58 -2.32
CA GLU A 19 7.29 -12.40 -1.41
C GLU A 19 8.11 -13.58 -0.87
N ARG A 20 8.79 -14.32 -1.75
CA ARG A 20 9.60 -15.47 -1.35
C ARG A 20 10.70 -15.06 -0.37
N LEU A 21 11.44 -13.99 -0.70
CA LEU A 21 12.47 -13.44 0.17
C LEU A 21 11.90 -13.01 1.54
N PHE A 22 10.75 -12.33 1.52
CA PHE A 22 10.09 -11.90 2.75
C PHE A 22 9.70 -13.09 3.63
N ARG A 23 9.11 -14.14 3.05
CA ARG A 23 8.74 -15.37 3.78
C ARG A 23 9.96 -16.05 4.41
N GLU A 24 11.03 -16.23 3.63
CA GLU A 24 12.27 -16.83 4.12
C GLU A 24 12.88 -16.02 5.28
N MET A 25 12.97 -14.70 5.13
CA MET A 25 13.52 -13.81 6.15
C MET A 25 12.67 -13.81 7.43
N ALA A 26 11.35 -13.71 7.28
CA ALA A 26 10.41 -13.75 8.40
C ALA A 26 10.51 -15.08 9.16
N MET A 27 10.58 -16.21 8.45
CA MET A 27 10.71 -17.51 9.08
C MET A 27 12.06 -17.72 9.76
N LYS A 28 13.15 -17.26 9.16
CA LYS A 28 14.49 -17.30 9.77
C LYS A 28 14.57 -16.47 11.05
N ARG A 29 13.89 -15.32 11.08
CA ARG A 29 13.94 -14.38 12.21
C ARG A 29 12.97 -14.73 13.33
N PHE A 30 11.75 -15.14 13.01
CA PHE A 30 10.66 -15.34 13.99
C PHE A 30 10.21 -16.80 14.12
N GLY A 31 10.87 -17.72 13.41
CA GLY A 31 10.54 -19.14 13.39
C GLY A 31 9.52 -19.53 12.31
N TYR A 32 9.33 -20.84 12.15
CA TYR A 32 8.48 -21.42 11.11
C TYR A 32 7.02 -21.63 11.54
N GLY A 33 6.65 -21.13 12.73
CA GLY A 33 5.31 -21.27 13.30
C GLY A 33 4.30 -20.28 12.72
N LYS A 34 3.03 -20.48 13.10
CA LYS A 34 1.93 -19.58 12.76
C LYS A 34 2.21 -18.18 13.33
N GLY A 35 2.10 -17.15 12.49
CA GLY A 35 2.24 -15.74 12.89
C GLY A 35 3.59 -15.09 12.63
N SER A 36 4.62 -15.84 12.20
CA SER A 36 5.94 -15.27 11.87
C SER A 36 5.88 -14.24 10.74
N LEU A 37 5.09 -14.52 9.70
CA LEU A 37 4.87 -13.60 8.59
C LEU A 37 4.13 -12.32 9.03
N SER A 38 3.10 -12.47 9.87
CA SER A 38 2.33 -11.34 10.38
C SER A 38 3.20 -10.42 11.23
N ARG A 39 3.99 -11.00 12.14
CA ARG A 39 4.91 -10.25 13.00
C ARG A 39 6.00 -9.55 12.19
N ALA A 40 6.59 -10.22 11.20
CA ALA A 40 7.57 -9.61 10.32
C ALA A 40 6.98 -8.43 9.54
N ALA A 41 5.72 -8.53 9.12
CA ALA A 41 5.07 -7.46 8.37
C ALA A 41 4.75 -6.26 9.25
N GLU A 42 4.27 -6.50 10.48
CA GLU A 42 4.01 -5.46 11.46
C GLU A 42 5.28 -4.67 11.80
N GLU A 43 6.40 -5.36 12.09
CA GLU A 43 7.69 -4.70 12.33
C GLU A 43 8.19 -3.92 11.12
N ALA A 44 8.00 -4.43 9.90
CA ALA A 44 8.40 -3.74 8.68
C ALA A 44 7.60 -2.45 8.45
N ILE A 45 6.28 -2.48 8.68
CA ILE A 45 5.40 -1.31 8.54
C ILE A 45 5.75 -0.25 9.61
N GLN A 46 5.99 -0.67 10.86
CA GLN A 46 6.38 0.23 11.94
C GLN A 46 7.74 0.90 11.65
N THR A 47 8.70 0.13 11.14
CA THR A 47 10.01 0.64 10.74
C THR A 47 9.88 1.65 9.60
N LEU A 48 9.10 1.32 8.57
CA LEU A 48 8.84 2.20 7.43
C LEU A 48 8.24 3.53 7.89
N SER A 49 7.25 3.49 8.79
CA SER A 49 6.60 4.68 9.36
C SER A 49 7.57 5.57 10.13
N THR A 50 8.57 4.96 10.78
CA THR A 50 9.61 5.68 11.53
C THR A 50 10.67 6.28 10.61
N GLN A 51 11.04 5.57 9.53
CA GLN A 51 12.03 6.03 8.55
C GLN A 51 11.50 7.14 7.66
N LEU A 52 10.23 7.05 7.27
CA LEU A 52 9.52 8.05 6.50
C LEU A 52 8.94 9.14 7.41
N GLN A 53 9.77 9.85 8.20
CA GLN A 53 9.34 11.11 8.84
C GLN A 53 9.07 12.20 7.77
N ILE A 54 8.15 11.92 6.86
CA ILE A 54 7.51 12.84 5.94
C ILE A 54 6.81 13.85 6.83
N GLU A 55 7.07 15.13 6.57
CA GLU A 55 6.63 16.28 7.35
C GLU A 55 5.26 16.06 8.01
N LYS A 56 5.24 16.18 9.35
CA LYS A 56 4.12 15.95 10.27
C LYS A 56 2.87 16.79 9.96
N ARG A 57 2.18 16.53 8.85
CA ARG A 57 0.73 16.68 8.85
C ARG A 57 0.18 15.38 9.38
N GLU A 58 0.06 15.31 10.70
CA GLU A 58 -0.69 14.25 11.35
C GLU A 58 -2.13 14.37 10.84
N PHE A 59 -2.54 13.37 10.06
CA PHE A 59 -3.91 13.22 9.62
C PHE A 59 -4.65 12.50 10.74
N ASP A 60 -5.65 13.16 11.33
CA ASP A 60 -6.50 12.55 12.36
C ASP A 60 -7.61 11.72 11.71
N GLY A 61 -7.65 10.43 12.03
CA GLY A 61 -8.62 9.47 11.51
C GLY A 61 -8.09 8.47 10.48
N ASP A 62 -9.00 7.66 9.93
CA ASP A 62 -8.70 6.66 8.91
C ASP A 62 -8.64 7.33 7.52
N PRO A 63 -7.46 7.36 6.86
CA PRO A 63 -7.31 8.05 5.58
C PRO A 63 -8.17 7.42 4.47
N VAL A 64 -8.46 6.12 4.53
CA VAL A 64 -9.32 5.44 3.56
C VAL A 64 -10.76 5.92 3.73
N LYS A 65 -11.27 5.92 4.97
CA LYS A 65 -12.64 6.38 5.25
C LYS A 65 -12.83 7.87 4.93
N ALA A 66 -11.81 8.69 5.15
CA ALA A 66 -11.87 10.10 4.82
C ALA A 66 -12.04 10.33 3.32
N ILE A 67 -11.30 9.57 2.49
CA ILE A 67 -11.44 9.61 1.03
C ILE A 67 -12.81 9.05 0.61
N GLU A 68 -13.25 7.94 1.18
CA GLU A 68 -14.57 7.36 0.89
C GLU A 68 -15.70 8.35 1.22
N GLY A 69 -15.64 9.03 2.37
CA GLY A 69 -16.60 10.06 2.74
C GLY A 69 -16.56 11.28 1.82
N PHE A 70 -15.36 11.72 1.43
CA PHE A 70 -15.21 12.83 0.48
C PHE A 70 -15.77 12.52 -0.91
N LEU A 71 -15.67 11.26 -1.35
CA LEU A 71 -16.18 10.80 -2.64
C LEU A 71 -17.62 10.29 -2.59
N GLY A 72 -18.21 10.16 -1.40
CA GLY A 72 -19.49 9.47 -1.20
C GLY A 72 -20.69 10.13 -1.88
N ASP A 73 -20.62 11.44 -2.14
CA ASP A 73 -21.67 12.19 -2.83
C ASP A 73 -21.55 12.15 -4.37
N LEU A 74 -20.50 11.52 -4.91
CA LEU A 74 -20.32 11.38 -6.35
C LEU A 74 -21.01 10.12 -6.86
N ASP A 75 -21.94 10.29 -7.80
CA ASP A 75 -22.58 9.19 -8.53
C ASP A 75 -21.66 8.66 -9.64
N VAL A 76 -20.49 8.15 -9.23
CA VAL A 76 -19.46 7.62 -10.13
C VAL A 76 -18.84 6.38 -9.49
N ASP A 77 -18.72 5.30 -10.26
CA ASP A 77 -18.18 4.05 -9.71
C ASP A 77 -16.65 4.09 -9.55
N SER A 78 -16.13 3.18 -8.72
CA SER A 78 -14.70 3.08 -8.41
C SER A 78 -13.80 2.79 -9.62
N VAL A 79 -14.32 2.12 -10.65
CA VAL A 79 -13.58 1.76 -11.87
C VAL A 79 -13.46 3.01 -12.75
N GLU A 80 -14.54 3.76 -12.91
CA GLU A 80 -14.54 5.02 -13.65
C GLU A 80 -13.62 6.06 -13.00
N LEU A 81 -13.66 6.18 -11.66
CA LEU A 81 -12.71 7.01 -10.91
C LEU A 81 -11.24 6.59 -11.15
N GLN A 82 -10.94 5.29 -11.20
CA GLN A 82 -9.60 4.79 -11.52
C GLN A 82 -9.17 5.15 -12.96
N HIS A 83 -10.07 5.07 -13.93
CA HIS A 83 -9.78 5.47 -15.31
C HIS A 83 -9.49 6.97 -15.42
N LEU A 84 -10.26 7.81 -14.74
CA LEU A 84 -10.04 9.26 -14.70
C LEU A 84 -8.71 9.60 -14.03
N ALA A 85 -8.41 8.97 -12.89
CA ALA A 85 -7.13 9.13 -12.21
C ALA A 85 -5.94 8.77 -13.11
N GLY A 86 -6.04 7.65 -13.86
CA GLY A 86 -5.04 7.25 -14.84
C GLY A 86 -4.82 8.30 -15.94
N LYS A 87 -5.90 8.85 -16.51
CA LYS A 87 -5.82 9.91 -17.53
C LYS A 87 -5.13 11.17 -17.00
N ILE A 88 -5.44 11.58 -15.77
CA ILE A 88 -4.82 12.73 -15.10
C ILE A 88 -3.32 12.48 -14.89
N TRP A 89 -2.95 11.29 -14.42
CA TRP A 89 -1.56 10.94 -14.14
C TRP A 89 -0.70 10.98 -15.41
N VAL A 90 -1.17 10.36 -16.50
CA VAL A 90 -0.49 10.37 -17.81
C VAL A 90 -0.29 11.79 -18.32
N ARG A 91 -1.31 12.65 -18.23
CA ARG A 91 -1.20 14.07 -18.64
C ARG A 91 -0.16 14.82 -17.81
N LYS A 92 -0.14 14.64 -16.49
CA LYS A 92 0.86 15.27 -15.60
C LYS A 92 2.28 14.77 -15.89
N THR A 93 2.47 13.48 -16.10
CA THR A 93 3.81 12.93 -16.39
C THR A 93 4.34 13.41 -17.74
N LEU A 94 3.50 13.52 -18.78
CA LEU A 94 3.92 14.05 -20.08
C LEU A 94 4.24 15.54 -20.04
N ALA A 95 3.49 16.32 -19.26
CA ALA A 95 3.79 17.73 -19.03
C ALA A 95 5.15 17.94 -18.34
N ASN A 96 5.55 17.04 -17.44
CA ASN A 96 6.81 17.11 -16.69
C ASN A 96 8.04 16.59 -17.45
N VAL A 97 7.86 15.85 -18.56
CA VAL A 97 8.95 15.34 -19.41
C VAL A 97 9.26 16.29 -20.59
N SER A 98 8.42 17.29 -20.81
CA SER A 98 8.58 18.28 -21.89
C SER A 98 9.38 19.53 -21.45
N GLY A 99 10.14 19.42 -20.36
CA GLY A 99 10.97 20.49 -19.77
C GLY A 99 12.46 20.22 -19.87
#